data_AF-A0A534SSN4-F1
#
_entry.id   AF-A0A534SSN4-F1
#
_cell.length_a   1.000
_cell.length_b   1.000
_cell.length_c   1.000
_cell.angle_alpha   90.00
_cell.angle_beta   90.00
_cell.angle_gamma   90.00
#
_symmetry.space_group_name_H-M   'P 1'
#
loop_
_entity.id
_entity.type
_entity.pdbx_description
1 polymer ?
#
loop_
_entity_poly.entity_id
_entity_poly.type
_entity_poly.pdbx_seq_one_letter_code
_entity_poly.pdbx_strand_id
1 'polypeptide(L)'
;MTDRELGIRALRKYGGISDRDMLASTYDLFTSRYIKKIPKINLKGVENSLSLIAENNPKAKNRKVDEFIDASYMDELEKTGFIKSVWK
;
A
#
# COMPACT_ATOMS: atom_id res chain seq x y z
N MET A 1 13.06 -5.46 1.13
CA MET A 1 12.22 -6.53 0.55
C MET A 1 13.13 -7.68 0.21
N THR A 2 12.71 -8.92 0.52
CA THR A 2 13.61 -10.07 0.69
C THR A 2 13.94 -10.81 -0.60
N ASP A 3 13.16 -10.66 -1.68
CA ASP A 3 13.47 -11.25 -2.99
C ASP A 3 13.16 -10.29 -4.15
N ARG A 4 14.21 -9.62 -4.63
CA ARG A 4 14.13 -8.62 -5.71
C ARG A 4 13.73 -9.21 -7.06
N GLU A 5 14.30 -10.35 -7.43
CA GLU A 5 14.04 -10.95 -8.74
C GLU A 5 12.63 -11.55 -8.80
N LEU A 6 12.14 -12.11 -7.69
CA LEU A 6 10.74 -12.52 -7.60
C LEU A 6 9.80 -11.33 -7.78
N GLY A 7 10.07 -10.21 -7.13
CA GLY A 7 9.28 -8.99 -7.28
C GLY A 7 9.24 -8.47 -8.72
N ILE A 8 10.39 -8.38 -9.39
CA ILE A 8 10.47 -7.96 -10.80
C ILE A 8 9.73 -8.94 -11.72
N ARG A 9 9.87 -10.26 -11.51
CA ARG A 9 9.12 -11.27 -12.27
C ARG A 9 7.61 -11.15 -12.07
N ALA A 10 7.17 -10.86 -10.85
CA ALA A 10 5.75 -10.64 -10.55
C ALA A 10 5.23 -9.38 -11.26
N LEU A 11 5.97 -8.27 -11.21
CA LEU A 11 5.60 -7.04 -11.91
C LEU A 11 5.48 -7.26 -13.43
N ARG A 12 6.39 -8.03 -14.04
CA ARG A 12 6.28 -8.42 -15.45
C ARG A 12 5.01 -9.24 -15.73
N LYS A 13 4.75 -10.25 -14.90
CA LYS A 13 3.64 -11.20 -15.09
C LYS A 13 2.27 -10.52 -14.97
N TYR A 14 2.11 -9.61 -14.02
CA TYR A 14 0.82 -9.00 -13.69
C TYR A 14 0.67 -7.56 -14.20
N GLY A 15 1.76 -6.86 -14.50
CA GLY A 15 1.75 -5.48 -14.98
C GLY A 15 1.77 -5.33 -16.50
N GLY A 16 1.97 -6.41 -17.27
CA GLY A 16 1.96 -6.38 -18.74
C GLY A 16 3.14 -5.63 -19.40
N ILE A 17 4.12 -5.19 -18.60
CA ILE A 17 5.34 -4.51 -19.06
C ILE A 17 6.46 -5.54 -19.20
N SER A 18 7.22 -5.50 -20.30
CA SER A 18 8.34 -6.44 -20.56
C SER A 18 9.73 -5.83 -20.38
N ASP A 19 9.83 -4.50 -20.31
CA ASP A 19 11.10 -3.79 -20.13
C ASP A 19 11.68 -4.08 -18.74
N ARG A 20 12.77 -4.83 -18.70
CA ARG A 20 13.40 -5.28 -17.46
C ARG A 20 13.96 -4.12 -16.64
N ASP A 21 14.52 -3.11 -17.28
CA ASP A 21 15.19 -2.00 -16.59
C ASP A 21 14.16 -1.04 -15.99
N MET A 22 13.05 -0.80 -16.70
CA MET A 22 11.91 -0.07 -16.15
C MET A 22 11.31 -0.80 -14.95
N LEU A 23 11.13 -2.12 -15.04
CA LEU A 23 10.58 -2.92 -13.93
C LEU A 23 11.51 -2.96 -12.73
N ALA A 24 12.82 -3.10 -12.95
CA ALA A 24 13.85 -3.07 -11.92
C ALA A 24 13.85 -1.71 -11.20
N SER A 25 13.86 -0.62 -11.96
CA SER A 25 13.83 0.74 -11.41
C SER A 25 12.55 1.00 -10.62
N THR A 26 11.41 0.52 -11.13
CA THR A 26 10.12 0.61 -10.44
C THR A 26 10.15 -0.16 -9.13
N TYR A 27 10.63 -1.40 -9.14
CA TYR A 27 10.78 -2.19 -7.93
C TYR A 27 11.64 -1.45 -6.91
N ASP A 28 12.84 -1.03 -7.29
CA ASP A 28 13.79 -0.35 -6.39
C ASP A 28 13.19 0.95 -5.82
N LEU A 29 12.51 1.75 -6.64
CA LEU A 29 11.83 2.97 -6.19
C LEU A 29 10.77 2.69 -5.12
N PHE A 30 9.89 1.72 -5.35
CA PHE A 30 8.81 1.42 -4.41
C PHE A 30 9.33 0.76 -3.13
N THR A 31 10.29 -0.15 -3.24
CA THR A 31 10.86 -0.87 -2.09
C THR A 31 11.69 0.03 -1.18
N SER A 32 12.33 1.06 -1.73
CA SER A 32 13.21 1.97 -0.97
C SER A 32 12.49 3.22 -0.45
N ARG A 33 11.54 3.77 -1.21
CA ARG A 33 10.97 5.10 -0.94
C ARG A 33 9.51 5.09 -0.51
N TYR A 34 8.69 4.23 -1.09
CA TYR A 34 7.23 4.35 -0.97
C TYR A 34 6.61 3.30 -0.05
N ILE A 35 7.14 2.07 -0.03
CA ILE A 35 6.62 0.98 0.79
C ILE A 35 7.37 0.94 2.11
N LYS A 36 6.65 1.22 3.19
CA LYS A 36 7.17 1.05 4.56
C LYS A 36 7.15 -0.43 4.93
N LYS A 37 8.14 -0.86 5.74
CA LYS A 37 8.18 -2.23 6.29
C LYS A 37 6.91 -2.58 7.06
N ILE A 38 6.40 -1.64 7.85
CA ILE A 38 5.12 -1.77 8.55
C ILE A 38 4.15 -0.79 7.90
N PRO A 39 3.25 -1.25 7.01
CA PRO A 39 2.30 -0.37 6.37
C PRO A 39 1.20 0.01 7.36
N LYS A 40 1.03 1.32 7.58
CA LYS A 40 -0.11 1.89 8.32
C LYS A 40 -0.89 2.78 7.37
N ILE A 41 -2.20 2.81 7.54
CA ILE A 41 -3.08 3.62 6.69
C ILE A 41 -2.92 5.09 7.05
N ASN A 42 -2.80 5.94 6.03
CA ASN A 42 -2.77 7.39 6.21
C ASN A 42 -4.20 7.93 6.21
N LEU A 43 -4.75 8.18 7.40
CA LEU A 43 -6.11 8.69 7.58
C LEU A 43 -6.33 9.99 6.80
N LYS A 44 -5.36 10.90 6.80
CA LYS A 44 -5.46 12.17 6.07
C LYS A 44 -5.55 11.97 4.56
N GLY A 45 -4.86 10.96 4.05
CA GLY A 45 -4.96 10.57 2.64
C GLY A 45 -6.38 10.15 2.28
N VAL A 46 -7.03 9.36 3.14
CA VAL A 46 -8.42 8.91 2.94
C VAL A 46 -9.41 10.06 3.04
N GLU A 47 -9.23 10.99 3.99
CA GLU A 47 -10.03 12.24 4.05
C GLU A 47 -9.95 13.04 2.76
N ASN A 48 -8.73 13.22 2.24
CA ASN A 48 -8.50 13.96 1.01
C ASN A 48 -9.17 13.26 -0.18
N SER A 49 -9.06 11.93 -0.27
CA SER A 49 -9.75 11.14 -1.30
C SER A 49 -11.28 11.27 -1.20
N LEU A 50 -11.86 11.20 0.01
CA LEU A 50 -13.30 11.40 0.20
C LEU A 50 -13.74 12.82 -0.23
N SER A 51 -12.92 13.83 0.07
CA SER A 51 -13.17 15.21 -0.33
C SER A 51 -13.17 15.37 -1.85
N LEU A 52 -12.19 14.78 -2.55
CA LEU A 52 -12.12 14.78 -4.02
C LEU A 52 -13.30 14.03 -4.66
N ILE A 53 -13.69 12.89 -4.09
CA ILE A 53 -14.87 12.14 -4.57
C ILE A 53 -16.14 12.97 -4.38
N ALA A 54 -16.24 13.73 -3.28
CA ALA A 54 -17.40 14.57 -2.99
C ALA A 54 -17.63 15.70 -4.01
N GLU A 55 -16.61 16.08 -4.79
CA GLU A 55 -16.75 17.06 -5.87
C GLU A 55 -17.72 16.57 -6.95
N ASN A 56 -17.74 15.26 -7.23
CA ASN A 56 -18.55 14.66 -8.30
C ASN A 56 -19.60 13.66 -7.77
N ASN A 57 -19.51 13.24 -6.51
CA ASN A 57 -20.46 12.34 -5.87
C ASN A 57 -20.86 12.88 -4.47
N PRO A 58 -22.01 13.56 -4.34
CA PRO A 58 -22.41 14.20 -3.09
C PRO A 58 -22.63 13.20 -1.94
N LYS A 59 -22.79 11.90 -2.22
CA LYS A 59 -22.90 10.86 -1.18
C LYS A 59 -21.64 10.74 -0.32
N ALA A 60 -20.48 11.21 -0.81
CA ALA A 60 -19.21 11.15 -0.08
C ALA A 60 -19.02 12.28 0.95
N LYS A 61 -19.74 13.40 0.81
CA LYS A 61 -19.44 14.68 1.50
C LYS A 61 -19.47 14.61 3.04
N ASN A 62 -20.23 13.68 3.60
CA ASN A 62 -20.42 13.53 5.05
C ASN A 62 -20.01 12.13 5.55
N ARG A 63 -19.33 11.34 4.73
CA ARG A 63 -18.85 10.01 5.14
C ARG A 63 -17.60 10.18 5.99
N LYS A 64 -17.49 9.40 7.05
CA LYS A 64 -16.30 9.41 7.90
C LYS A 64 -15.29 8.39 7.41
N VAL A 65 -14.03 8.66 7.73
CA VAL A 65 -12.89 7.83 7.33
C VAL A 65 -12.95 6.44 7.94
N ASP A 66 -13.38 6.33 9.20
CA ASP A 66 -13.54 5.08 9.93
C ASP A 66 -14.57 4.12 9.29
N GLU A 67 -15.46 4.62 8.44
CA GLU A 67 -16.41 3.79 7.70
C GLU A 67 -15.76 3.01 6.55
N PHE A 68 -14.50 3.32 6.20
CA PHE A 68 -13.77 2.71 5.08
C PHE A 68 -12.43 2.10 5.49
N ILE A 69 -12.09 2.18 6.77
CA ILE A 69 -10.80 1.72 7.28
C ILE A 69 -11.03 0.74 8.42
N ASP A 70 -10.38 -0.41 8.31
CA ASP A 70 -10.23 -1.35 9.40
C ASP A 70 -8.74 -1.57 9.67
N ALA A 71 -8.26 -1.06 10.80
CA ALA A 71 -6.88 -1.22 11.24
C ALA A 71 -6.66 -2.47 12.09
N SER A 72 -7.73 -3.14 12.53
CA SER A 72 -7.69 -4.22 13.53
C SER A 72 -6.77 -5.37 13.10
N TYR A 73 -6.80 -5.76 11.83
CA TYR A 73 -5.93 -6.81 11.28
C TYR A 73 -4.44 -6.47 11.41
N MET A 74 -4.05 -5.24 11.04
CA MET A 74 -2.64 -4.84 11.11
C MET A 74 -2.20 -4.69 12.56
N ASP A 75 -3.08 -4.18 13.42
CA ASP A 75 -2.81 -4.03 14.85
C ASP A 75 -2.66 -5.39 15.55
N GLU A 76 -3.45 -6.40 15.16
CA GLU A 76 -3.30 -7.77 15.66
C GLU A 76 -1.98 -8.40 15.20
N LEU A 77 -1.64 -8.28 13.91
CA LEU A 77 -0.37 -8.81 13.37
C LEU A 77 0.86 -8.15 14.02
N GLU A 78 0.76 -6.88 14.39
CA GLU A 78 1.79 -6.18 15.14
C GLU A 78 1.84 -6.63 16.60
N LYS A 79 0.69 -6.68 17.27
CA LYS A 79 0.54 -7.08 18.69
C LYS A 79 1.03 -8.51 18.95
N THR A 80 0.75 -9.43 18.04
CA THR A 80 1.20 -10.83 18.12
C THR A 80 2.70 -11.00 17.86
N GLY A 81 3.38 -9.96 17.40
CA GLY A 81 4.79 -10.01 17.02
C GLY A 81 5.03 -10.68 15.66
N PHE A 82 3.96 -11.05 14.92
CA PHE A 82 4.07 -11.66 13.59
C PHE A 82 4.84 -10.75 12.63
N ILE A 83 4.51 -9.46 12.55
CA ILE A 83 5.22 -8.51 11.67
C ILE A 83 6.71 -8.47 12.00
N LYS A 84 7.08 -8.49 13.29
CA LYS A 84 8.49 -8.52 13.71
C LYS A 84 9.18 -9.80 13.25
N SER A 85 8.50 -10.94 13.25
CA SER A 85 9.06 -12.21 12.79
C SER A 85 9.36 -12.23 11.29
N VAL A 86 8.54 -11.55 10.48
CA VAL A 86 8.73 -11.45 9.01
C VAL A 86 9.92 -10.58 8.63
N TRP A 87 10.26 -9.59 9.47
CA TRP A 87 11.35 -8.63 9.22
C TRP A 87 12.66 -8.95 9.94
N LYS A 88 12.75 -10.10 10.60
CA LYS A 88 14.01 -10.59 11.18
C LYS A 88 15.00 -10.96 10.09
#